data_AF-A0A1Q8EAI5-F1
#
_entry.id   AF-A0A1Q8EAI5-F1
#
_cell.length_a   1.000
_cell.length_b   1.000
_cell.length_c   1.000
_cell.angle_alpha   90.00
_cell.angle_beta   90.00
_cell.angle_gamma   90.00
#
_symmetry.space_group_name_H-M   'P 1'
#
loop_
_entity.id
_entity.type
_entity.pdbx_description
1 polymer ?
#
loop_
_entity_poly.entity_id
_entity_poly.type
_entity_poly.pdbx_seq_one_letter_code
_entity_poly.pdbx_strand_id
1 'polypeptide(L)'
;MMYEFCLEYGCFPVKKIDDFADHRKEIPDFLTDDEDLIAQLEHINQLFHELFLTIECKFDYIGKQFPEKIAVIHELYDEIAEQLLAKYGETEKIKIELFLL
;
A
#
# COMPACT_ATOMS: atom_id res chain seq x y z
N MET A 1 5.98 4.30 -17.00
CA MET A 1 7.14 4.22 -16.08
C MET A 1 7.07 2.87 -15.35
N MET A 2 7.86 2.57 -14.31
CA MET A 2 7.66 1.33 -13.54
C MET A 2 7.29 1.64 -12.10
N TYR A 3 6.10 1.20 -11.71
CA TYR A 3 5.51 1.37 -10.39
C TYR A 3 5.53 0.06 -9.63
N GLU A 4 5.53 0.15 -8.32
CA GLU A 4 5.33 -0.96 -7.41
C GLU A 4 4.16 -0.66 -6.48
N PHE A 5 3.36 -1.69 -6.21
CA PHE A 5 2.38 -1.69 -5.13
C PHE A 5 2.98 -2.51 -3.99
N CYS A 6 3.23 -1.86 -2.86
CA CYS A 6 3.85 -2.46 -1.67
C CYS A 6 3.52 -1.62 -0.42
N LEU A 7 2.96 -2.26 0.61
CA LEU A 7 2.68 -1.64 1.90
C LEU A 7 3.98 -1.49 2.70
N GLU A 8 4.40 -0.24 2.91
CA GLU A 8 5.61 0.09 3.66
C GLU A 8 5.32 1.21 4.65
N TYR A 9 5.79 1.06 5.89
CA TYR A 9 5.50 2.00 6.95
C TYR A 9 6.05 3.40 6.62
N GLY A 10 5.16 4.39 6.54
CA GLY A 10 5.53 5.78 6.24
C GLY A 10 5.71 6.11 4.76
N CYS A 11 5.34 5.20 3.86
CA CYS A 11 5.29 5.42 2.41
C CYS A 11 3.86 5.27 1.88
N PHE A 12 3.61 5.78 0.67
CA PHE A 12 2.37 5.51 -0.04
C PHE A 12 2.42 4.10 -0.64
N PRO A 13 1.30 3.35 -0.69
CA PRO A 13 1.32 1.96 -1.13
C PRO A 13 1.72 1.80 -2.59
N VAL A 14 1.40 2.78 -3.45
CA VAL A 14 1.80 2.77 -4.87
C VAL A 14 2.91 3.79 -5.08
N LYS A 15 4.11 3.32 -5.40
CA LYS A 15 5.27 4.18 -5.58
C LYS A 15 6.05 3.79 -6.81
N LYS A 16 6.88 4.68 -7.31
CA LYS A 16 7.72 4.42 -8.47
C LYS A 16 9.04 3.76 -8.00
N ILE A 17 9.43 2.67 -8.65
CA ILE A 17 10.53 1.79 -8.19
C ILE A 17 11.87 2.54 -8.09
N ASP A 18 12.09 3.50 -8.98
CA ASP A 18 13.35 4.24 -9.10
C ASP A 18 13.29 5.65 -8.47
N ASP A 19 12.28 5.91 -7.64
CA ASP A 19 12.04 7.26 -7.11
C ASP A 19 12.72 7.53 -5.77
N PHE A 20 13.07 8.80 -5.53
CA PHE A 20 13.76 9.20 -4.32
C PHE A 20 12.89 8.97 -3.09
N ALA A 21 13.50 8.73 -1.93
CA ALA A 21 12.80 8.40 -0.69
C ALA A 21 11.69 9.41 -0.30
N ASP A 22 11.84 10.68 -0.66
CA ASP A 22 10.84 11.73 -0.39
C ASP A 22 9.59 11.59 -1.27
N HIS A 23 9.79 11.21 -2.54
CA HIS A 23 8.74 11.03 -3.54
C HIS A 23 7.96 9.71 -3.37
N ARG A 24 8.45 8.78 -2.55
CA ARG A 24 7.73 7.53 -2.21
C ARG A 24 6.47 7.76 -1.36
N LYS A 25 6.25 8.99 -0.92
CA LYS A 25 5.02 9.43 -0.21
C LYS A 25 4.01 10.10 -1.14
N GLU A 26 4.43 10.46 -2.35
CA GLU A 26 3.58 11.16 -3.30
C GLU A 26 2.71 10.17 -4.07
N ILE A 27 1.47 10.59 -4.34
CA ILE A 27 0.54 9.82 -5.16
C ILE A 27 1.01 9.91 -6.62
N PRO A 28 1.09 8.79 -7.35
CA PRO A 28 1.46 8.81 -8.76
C PRO A 28 0.49 9.64 -9.60
N ASP A 29 1.02 10.36 -10.59
CA ASP A 29 0.23 11.25 -11.46
C ASP A 29 -0.96 10.55 -12.13
N PHE A 30 -0.78 9.29 -12.56
CA PHE A 30 -1.83 8.48 -13.19
C PHE A 30 -2.97 8.09 -12.24
N LEU A 31 -2.74 8.16 -10.94
CA LEU A 31 -3.66 7.72 -9.89
C LEU A 31 -4.38 8.92 -9.24
N THR A 32 -3.86 10.15 -9.44
CA THR A 32 -4.42 11.41 -8.91
C THR A 32 -5.87 11.68 -9.31
N ASP A 33 -6.36 11.10 -10.41
CA ASP A 33 -7.74 11.26 -10.87
C ASP A 33 -8.70 10.21 -10.26
N ASP A 34 -8.17 9.11 -9.72
CA ASP A 34 -8.95 8.01 -9.15
C ASP A 34 -9.05 8.13 -7.61
N GLU A 35 -9.82 9.12 -7.15
CA GLU A 35 -10.05 9.40 -5.72
C GLU A 35 -10.53 8.18 -4.92
N ASP A 36 -11.34 7.32 -5.54
CA ASP A 36 -11.86 6.09 -4.92
C ASP A 36 -10.73 5.11 -4.60
N LEU A 37 -9.83 4.88 -5.56
CA LEU A 37 -8.69 3.99 -5.39
C LEU A 37 -7.67 4.58 -4.41
N ILE A 38 -7.46 5.91 -4.44
CA ILE A 38 -6.65 6.63 -3.46
C ILE A 38 -7.20 6.37 -2.05
N ALA A 39 -8.52 6.53 -1.85
CA ALA A 39 -9.13 6.30 -0.55
C ALA A 39 -8.97 4.85 -0.07
N GLN A 40 -9.09 3.86 -0.97
CA GLN A 40 -8.83 2.46 -0.64
C GLN A 40 -7.37 2.23 -0.24
N LEU A 41 -6.42 2.80 -0.99
CA LEU A 41 -4.98 2.72 -0.72
C LEU A 41 -4.61 3.37 0.62
N GLU A 42 -5.16 4.54 0.93
CA GLU A 42 -4.96 5.19 2.22
C GLU A 42 -5.56 4.37 3.36
N HIS A 43 -6.75 3.79 3.15
CA HIS A 43 -7.42 2.97 4.14
C HIS A 43 -6.60 1.73 4.50
N ILE A 44 -6.13 0.96 3.51
CA ILE A 44 -5.28 -0.21 3.76
C ILE A 44 -3.94 0.18 4.39
N ASN A 45 -3.37 1.33 4.01
CA ASN A 45 -2.14 1.82 4.62
C ASN A 45 -2.33 2.17 6.10
N GLN A 46 -3.46 2.76 6.46
CA GLN A 46 -3.83 3.01 7.85
C GLN A 46 -4.01 1.70 8.63
N LEU A 47 -4.74 0.73 8.08
CA LEU A 47 -4.93 -0.58 8.71
C LEU A 47 -3.59 -1.28 8.94
N PHE A 48 -2.68 -1.20 7.97
CA PHE A 48 -1.32 -1.72 8.10
C PHE A 48 -0.55 -0.99 9.21
N HIS A 49 -0.61 0.35 9.26
CA HIS A 49 0.01 1.13 10.32
C HIS A 49 -0.56 0.83 11.70
N GLU A 50 -1.85 0.52 11.82
CA GLU A 50 -2.46 0.08 13.09
C GLU A 50 -1.85 -1.23 13.61
N LEU A 51 -1.23 -2.06 12.76
CA LEU A 51 -0.51 -3.26 13.19
C LEU A 51 0.81 -2.92 13.91
N PHE A 52 1.27 -1.67 13.84
CA PHE A 52 2.47 -1.17 14.49
C PHE A 52 2.09 -0.17 15.57
N LEU A 53 2.25 -0.57 16.84
CA LEU A 53 2.14 0.38 17.94
C LEU A 53 3.43 1.21 18.00
N THR A 54 3.28 2.52 17.81
CA THR A 54 4.33 3.50 18.07
C THR A 54 4.22 3.99 19.51
N ILE A 55 4.88 3.30 20.44
CA ILE A 55 5.01 3.75 21.83
C ILE A 55 6.45 4.21 22.04
N GLU A 56 6.63 5.52 22.27
CA GLU A 56 7.86 6.19 22.73
C GLU A 56 9.17 5.43 22.41
N CYS A 57 9.58 5.45 21.13
CA CYS A 57 10.81 4.83 20.60
C CYS A 57 10.83 3.29 20.48
N LYS A 58 9.68 2.61 20.50
CA LYS A 58 9.57 1.18 20.13
C LYS A 58 8.50 0.99 19.07
N PHE A 59 8.88 0.33 17.98
CA PHE A 59 7.96 -0.21 16.99
C PHE A 59 7.62 -1.64 17.41
N ASP A 60 6.50 -1.81 18.11
CA ASP A 60 6.03 -3.14 18.48
C ASP A 60 5.01 -3.61 17.43
N TYR A 61 5.32 -4.74 16.77
CA TYR A 61 4.40 -5.35 15.82
C TYR A 61 3.34 -6.16 16.58
N ILE A 62 2.12 -5.63 16.62
CA ILE A 62 0.98 -6.27 17.27
C ILE A 62 0.11 -7.08 16.33
N GLY A 63 0.44 -7.16 15.02
CA GLY A 63 -0.37 -7.88 14.06
C GLY A 63 -0.60 -9.36 14.41
N LYS A 64 0.37 -10.00 15.09
CA LYS A 64 0.19 -11.38 15.63
C LYS A 64 -0.98 -11.54 16.59
N GLN A 65 -1.44 -10.47 17.23
CA GLN A 65 -2.58 -10.47 18.14
C GLN A 65 -3.92 -10.25 17.41
N PHE A 66 -3.89 -9.83 16.14
CA PHE A 66 -5.05 -9.50 15.33
C PHE A 66 -5.01 -10.21 13.96
N PRO A 67 -5.07 -11.55 13.92
CA PRO A 67 -5.05 -12.31 12.67
C PRO A 67 -6.23 -11.95 11.76
N GLU A 68 -7.37 -11.56 12.34
CA GLU A 68 -8.53 -11.05 11.60
C GLU A 68 -8.22 -9.77 10.82
N LYS A 69 -7.48 -8.82 11.40
CA LYS A 69 -7.07 -7.59 10.70
C LYS A 69 -6.09 -7.89 9.57
N ILE A 70 -5.15 -8.82 9.79
CA ILE A 70 -4.21 -9.25 8.74
C ILE A 70 -4.97 -9.87 7.57
N ALA A 71 -5.96 -10.72 7.82
CA ALA A 71 -6.78 -11.32 6.78
C ALA A 71 -7.53 -10.25 5.96
N VAL A 72 -8.12 -9.26 6.64
CA VAL A 72 -8.79 -8.11 5.97
C VAL A 72 -7.82 -7.31 5.13
N ILE A 73 -6.61 -7.02 5.64
CA ILE A 73 -5.58 -6.32 4.86
C ILE A 73 -5.18 -7.14 3.64
N HIS A 74 -5.02 -8.46 3.77
CA HIS A 74 -4.73 -9.34 2.63
C HIS A 74 -5.84 -9.31 1.57
N GLU A 75 -7.11 -9.42 1.96
CA GLU A 75 -8.24 -9.33 1.04
C GLU A 75 -8.28 -7.99 0.32
N LEU A 76 -8.17 -6.89 1.07
CA LEU A 76 -8.13 -5.53 0.50
C LEU A 76 -6.92 -5.34 -0.42
N TYR A 77 -5.77 -5.90 -0.05
CA TYR A 77 -4.55 -5.81 -0.84
C TYR A 77 -4.72 -6.49 -2.19
N ASP A 78 -5.27 -7.71 -2.19
CA ASP A 78 -5.52 -8.48 -3.41
C ASP A 78 -6.56 -7.77 -4.29
N GLU A 79 -7.67 -7.29 -3.69
CA GLU A 79 -8.71 -6.55 -4.41
C GLU A 79 -8.16 -5.27 -5.06
N ILE A 80 -7.39 -4.46 -4.32
CA ILE A 80 -6.79 -3.23 -4.85
C ILE A 80 -5.75 -3.56 -5.93
N ALA A 81 -4.97 -4.62 -5.76
CA ALA A 81 -4.00 -5.06 -6.76
C ALA A 81 -4.69 -5.48 -8.07
N GLU A 82 -5.77 -6.25 -7.98
CA GLU A 82 -6.58 -6.62 -9.14
C GLU A 82 -7.19 -5.39 -9.82
N GLN A 83 -7.73 -4.44 -9.04
CA GLN A 83 -8.27 -3.20 -9.59
C GLN A 83 -7.20 -2.34 -10.27
N LEU A 84 -6.02 -2.19 -9.67
CA LEU A 84 -4.88 -1.48 -10.26
C LEU A 84 -4.44 -2.10 -11.59
N LEU A 85 -4.31 -3.43 -11.63
CA LEU A 85 -3.93 -4.14 -12.84
C LEU A 85 -5.03 -4.09 -13.91
N ALA A 86 -6.30 -4.18 -13.51
CA ALA A 86 -7.43 -4.10 -14.43
C ALA A 86 -7.59 -2.70 -15.05
N LYS A 87 -7.38 -1.63 -14.27
CA LYS A 87 -7.51 -0.25 -14.75
C LYS A 87 -6.27 0.24 -15.49
N TYR A 88 -5.08 -0.06 -14.96
CA TYR A 88 -3.83 0.53 -15.43
C TYR A 88 -2.80 -0.47 -15.90
N GLY A 89 -2.98 -1.78 -15.71
CA GLY A 89 -1.98 -2.79 -16.11
C GLY A 89 -1.69 -2.83 -17.61
N GLU A 90 -2.60 -2.34 -18.45
CA GLU A 90 -2.38 -2.17 -19.89
C GLU A 90 -1.64 -0.86 -20.23
N THR A 91 -1.77 0.17 -19.40
CA THR A 91 -1.24 1.52 -19.63
C THR A 91 0.12 1.73 -18.97
N GLU A 92 0.26 1.28 -17.72
CA GLU A 92 1.43 1.44 -16.87
C GLU A 92 1.95 0.09 -16.36
N LYS A 93 3.26 0.00 -16.16
CA LYS A 93 3.88 -1.22 -15.62
C LYS A 93 3.86 -1.17 -14.10
N ILE A 94 2.88 -1.84 -13.50
CA ILE A 94 2.73 -1.95 -12.05
C ILE A 94 3.19 -3.33 -11.60
N LYS A 95 4.14 -3.37 -10.67
CA LYS A 95 4.63 -4.58 -10.03
C LYS A 95 3.95 -4.73 -8.67
N ILE A 96 3.15 -5.78 -8.50
CA ILE A 96 2.56 -6.10 -7.20
C ILE A 96 3.60 -6.85 -6.36
N GLU A 97 4.05 -6.26 -5.26
CA GLU A 97 4.92 -6.97 -4.31
C GLU A 97 4.10 -7.92 -3.43
N LEU A 98 4.75 -8.98 -2.94
CA LEU A 98 4.13 -9.90 -2.00
C LEU A 98 4.04 -9.23 -0.63
N PHE A 99 2.83 -9.16 -0.10
CA PHE A 99 2.62 -8.78 1.28
C PHE A 99 3.05 -9.94 2.20
N LEU A 100 4.16 -9.75 2.89
CA LEU A 100 4.78 -10.75 3.78
C LEU A 100 4.62 -10.29 5.24
N LEU A 101 3.50 -10.69 5.88
CA LEU A 101 3.27 -10.51 7.32
C LEU A 101 2.97 -11.82 8.05
#